data_AF-A0A1Y4LMX0-F1
#
_entry.id   AF-A0A1Y4LMX0-F1
#
_cell.length_a   1.000
_cell.length_b   1.000
_cell.length_c   1.000
_cell.angle_alpha   90.00
_cell.angle_beta   90.00
_cell.angle_gamma   90.00
#
_symmetry.space_group_name_H-M   'P 1'
#
loop_
_entity.id
_entity.type
_entity.pdbx_description
1 polymer ?
#
loop_
_entity_poly.entity_id
_entity_poly.type
_entity_poly.pdbx_seq_one_letter_code
_entity_poly.pdbx_strand_id
1 'polypeptide(L)'
;MPTYLVTNNKKPEFENVQVITTGPEISWSHRAKKAIQEITEEYILLMLEDYFVISVIDDGSINPFVSFMEATDADYLRIYPFPTLKFKDKGIQGIHPIPKESLYGVNLQPAIWKRDYLLKLLEGPDISAWEFEARQKNGVDTQVNGNLYTVDYSPFKMVNGVLQGKWYAPAIKDLKKVGINVDTKNRDILSQDKVLIYKSKILIRKMMGPKLIRKFKPLLKKCGIKFVTD
;
A
#
# COMPACT_ATOMS: atom_id res chain seq x y z
N MET A 1 -13.67 0.76 15.88
CA MET A 1 -13.89 0.63 14.42
C MET A 1 -14.06 -0.84 14.06
N PRO A 2 -15.01 -1.22 13.19
CA PRO A 2 -15.14 -2.60 12.72
C PRO A 2 -13.88 -3.01 11.96
N THR A 3 -13.42 -4.25 12.18
CA THR A 3 -12.24 -4.80 11.52
C THR A 3 -12.63 -6.02 10.71
N TYR A 4 -12.25 -6.04 9.43
CA TYR A 4 -12.55 -7.13 8.51
C TYR A 4 -11.26 -7.82 8.06
N LEU A 5 -11.26 -9.15 8.10
CA LEU A 5 -10.22 -9.99 7.49
C LEU A 5 -10.81 -10.68 6.26
N VAL A 6 -10.29 -10.32 5.09
CA VAL A 6 -10.70 -10.93 3.82
C VAL A 6 -9.88 -12.18 3.56
N THR A 7 -10.55 -13.29 3.31
CA THR A 7 -9.92 -14.57 3.00
C THR A 7 -10.60 -15.22 1.80
N ASN A 8 -9.94 -16.21 1.21
CA ASN A 8 -10.56 -17.05 0.19
C ASN A 8 -11.65 -17.93 0.80
N ASN A 9 -11.25 -18.96 1.54
CA ASN A 9 -12.16 -19.98 2.08
C ASN A 9 -12.02 -20.22 3.60
N LYS A 10 -10.91 -19.77 4.21
CA LYS A 10 -10.63 -20.05 5.62
C LYS A 10 -11.41 -19.10 6.51
N LYS A 11 -12.00 -19.60 7.59
CA LYS A 11 -12.74 -18.78 8.56
C LYS A 11 -12.06 -18.86 9.94
N PRO A 12 -10.89 -18.23 10.12
CA PRO A 12 -10.28 -18.14 11.44
C PRO A 12 -11.15 -17.28 12.37
N GLU A 13 -11.09 -17.52 13.67
CA GLU A 13 -11.78 -16.73 14.67
C GLU A 13 -10.78 -15.85 15.40
N PHE A 14 -11.06 -14.54 15.43
CA PHE A 14 -10.31 -13.59 16.24
C PHE A 14 -11.30 -12.68 16.96
N GLU A 15 -10.93 -12.25 18.16
CA GLU A 15 -11.72 -11.28 18.91
C GLU A 15 -11.81 -9.97 18.12
N ASN A 16 -13.02 -9.41 18.00
CA ASN A 16 -13.29 -8.13 17.33
C ASN A 16 -12.91 -8.07 15.83
N VAL A 17 -12.78 -9.22 15.15
CA VAL A 17 -12.54 -9.29 13.70
C VAL A 17 -13.65 -10.08 13.03
N GLN A 18 -14.23 -9.51 11.99
CA GLN A 18 -15.18 -10.19 11.11
C GLN A 18 -14.44 -10.79 9.91
N VAL A 19 -14.70 -12.05 9.57
CA VAL A 19 -14.08 -12.68 8.40
C VAL A 19 -15.04 -12.70 7.22
N ILE A 20 -14.61 -12.10 6.10
CA ILE A 20 -15.31 -12.16 4.82
C ILE A 20 -14.62 -13.19 3.93
N THR A 21 -15.37 -14.20 3.49
CA THR A 21 -14.87 -15.23 2.56
C THR A 21 -15.33 -14.96 1.14
N THR A 22 -14.39 -14.76 0.22
CA THR A 22 -14.72 -14.44 -1.17
C THR A 22 -14.81 -15.66 -2.09
N GLY A 23 -14.40 -16.85 -1.60
CA GLY A 23 -14.33 -18.09 -2.38
C GLY A 23 -12.95 -18.30 -3.03
N PRO A 24 -12.86 -19.11 -4.10
CA PRO A 24 -11.62 -19.36 -4.84
C PRO A 24 -10.93 -18.07 -5.32
N GLU A 25 -9.59 -18.10 -5.40
CA GLU A 25 -8.82 -16.98 -5.94
C GLU A 25 -9.11 -16.83 -7.44
N ILE A 26 -9.56 -15.64 -7.85
CA ILE A 26 -9.72 -15.25 -9.25
C ILE A 26 -8.71 -14.16 -9.59
N SER A 27 -8.81 -13.03 -8.90
CA SER A 27 -7.87 -11.92 -8.97
C SER A 27 -7.92 -11.10 -7.68
N TRP A 28 -6.95 -10.22 -7.51
CA TRP A 28 -6.96 -9.28 -6.39
C TRP A 28 -8.19 -8.37 -6.45
N SER A 29 -8.51 -7.79 -7.61
CA SER A 29 -9.64 -6.86 -7.73
C SER A 29 -10.98 -7.55 -7.51
N HIS A 30 -11.13 -8.79 -7.97
CA HIS A 30 -12.33 -9.60 -7.74
C HIS A 30 -12.60 -9.78 -6.25
N ARG A 31 -11.56 -10.22 -5.52
CA ARG A 31 -11.61 -10.44 -4.07
C ARG A 31 -11.90 -9.13 -3.33
N ALA A 32 -11.17 -8.07 -3.66
CA ALA A 32 -11.37 -6.76 -3.05
C ALA A 32 -12.81 -6.26 -3.26
N LYS A 33 -13.31 -6.29 -4.51
CA LYS A 33 -14.66 -5.84 -4.86
C LYS A 33 -15.72 -6.60 -4.10
N LYS A 34 -15.66 -7.94 -4.09
CA LYS A 34 -16.63 -8.78 -3.39
C LYS A 34 -16.65 -8.49 -1.89
N ALA A 35 -15.48 -8.32 -1.27
CA ALA A 35 -15.40 -7.98 0.14
C ALA A 35 -15.96 -6.58 0.45
N ILE A 36 -15.61 -5.57 -0.36
CA ILE A 36 -16.07 -4.19 -0.15
C ILE A 36 -17.59 -4.05 -0.35
N GLN A 37 -18.19 -4.89 -1.20
CA GLN A 37 -19.65 -4.93 -1.36
C GLN A 37 -20.38 -5.40 -0.09
N GLU A 38 -19.73 -6.19 0.76
CA GLU A 38 -20.28 -6.64 2.06
C GLU A 38 -20.04 -5.65 3.20
N ILE A 39 -19.13 -4.69 3.02
CA ILE A 39 -18.81 -3.64 3.99
C ILE A 39 -19.76 -2.46 3.79
N THR A 40 -20.38 -1.98 4.88
CA THR A 40 -21.36 -0.88 4.84
C THR A 40 -20.77 0.48 5.18
N GLU A 41 -19.59 0.52 5.79
CA GLU A 41 -18.92 1.75 6.18
C GLU A 41 -18.55 2.63 4.97
N GLU A 42 -18.80 3.93 5.08
CA GLU A 42 -18.51 4.90 4.00
C GLU A 42 -17.01 5.04 3.74
N TYR A 43 -16.19 5.03 4.80
CA TYR A 43 -14.74 5.13 4.71
C TYR A 43 -14.08 3.82 5.13
N ILE A 44 -13.18 3.33 4.28
CA ILE A 44 -12.49 2.04 4.47
C ILE A 44 -10.99 2.30 4.52
N LEU A 45 -10.34 1.94 5.63
CA LEU A 45 -8.88 1.81 5.67
C LEU A 45 -8.50 0.46 5.05
N LEU A 46 -8.01 0.48 3.80
CA LEU A 46 -7.56 -0.73 3.12
C LEU A 46 -6.06 -0.96 3.38
N MET A 47 -5.72 -2.16 3.84
CA MET A 47 -4.33 -2.63 4.01
C MET A 47 -4.15 -4.01 3.36
N LEU A 48 -3.01 -4.22 2.71
CA LEU A 48 -2.67 -5.51 2.13
C LEU A 48 -2.15 -6.49 3.18
N GLU A 49 -2.21 -7.79 2.88
CA GLU A 49 -1.91 -8.88 3.82
C GLU A 49 -0.45 -8.95 4.27
N ASP A 50 0.46 -8.23 3.60
CA ASP A 50 1.87 -8.15 3.95
C ASP A 50 2.25 -6.86 4.67
N TYR A 51 1.29 -5.99 5.01
CA TYR A 51 1.52 -4.77 5.78
C TYR A 51 1.30 -5.03 7.26
N PHE A 52 2.38 -5.28 7.98
CA PHE A 52 2.32 -5.56 9.41
C PHE A 52 2.51 -4.28 10.21
N VAL A 53 1.49 -3.91 10.98
CA VAL A 53 1.58 -2.84 11.96
C VAL A 53 2.45 -3.30 13.14
N ILE A 54 3.44 -2.48 13.51
CA ILE A 54 4.40 -2.75 14.60
C ILE A 54 4.40 -1.65 15.67
N SER A 55 3.35 -0.82 15.69
CA SER A 55 3.05 0.12 16.76
C SER A 55 1.60 -0.04 17.20
N VAL A 56 1.25 0.48 18.37
CA VAL A 56 -0.16 0.61 18.75
C VAL A 56 -0.84 1.61 17.81
N ILE A 57 -2.08 1.30 17.42
CA ILE A 57 -2.99 2.20 16.71
C ILE A 57 -4.17 2.41 17.65
N ASP A 58 -4.54 3.66 17.87
CA ASP A 58 -5.74 4.06 18.60
C ASP A 58 -6.62 4.94 17.71
N ASP A 59 -7.82 5.25 18.21
CA ASP A 59 -8.77 6.12 17.53
C ASP A 59 -8.17 7.51 17.24
N GLY A 60 -7.29 8.03 18.11
CA GLY A 60 -6.60 9.30 17.91
C GLY A 60 -5.62 9.28 16.73
N SER A 61 -5.14 8.09 16.35
CA SER A 61 -4.22 7.89 15.22
C SER A 61 -4.92 7.90 13.87
N ILE A 62 -6.23 7.63 13.80
CA ILE A 62 -6.98 7.48 12.54
C ILE A 62 -8.11 8.52 12.38
N ASN A 63 -8.84 8.85 13.45
CA ASN A 63 -10.00 9.75 13.39
C ASN A 63 -9.71 11.11 12.76
N PRO A 64 -8.56 11.79 13.00
CA PRO A 64 -8.27 13.06 12.35
C PRO A 64 -8.28 12.98 10.81
N PHE A 65 -7.87 11.85 10.24
CA PHE A 65 -7.87 11.63 8.80
C PHE A 65 -9.28 11.37 8.26
N VAL A 66 -10.09 10.60 8.98
CA VAL A 66 -11.50 10.37 8.61
C VAL A 66 -12.28 11.69 8.66
N SER A 67 -12.16 12.46 9.75
CA SER A 67 -12.81 13.78 9.85
C SER A 67 -12.35 14.75 8.77
N PHE A 68 -11.07 14.68 8.36
CA PHE A 68 -10.59 15.46 7.21
C PHE A 68 -11.32 15.05 5.93
N MET A 69 -11.46 13.75 5.67
CA MET A 69 -12.12 13.25 4.46
C MET A 69 -13.60 13.64 4.42
N GLU A 70 -14.30 13.56 5.56
CA GLU A 70 -15.69 14.01 5.71
C GLU A 70 -15.84 15.51 5.43
N ALA A 71 -14.97 16.33 6.01
CA ALA A 71 -15.04 17.79 5.88
C ALA A 71 -14.68 18.30 4.47
N THR A 72 -13.93 17.51 3.69
CA THR A 72 -13.42 17.90 2.37
C THR A 72 -14.04 17.12 1.22
N ASP A 73 -14.94 16.18 1.51
CA ASP A 73 -15.47 15.20 0.56
C ASP A 73 -14.33 14.53 -0.24
N ALA A 74 -13.30 14.07 0.48
CA ALA A 74 -12.17 13.38 -0.11
C ALA A 74 -12.54 11.95 -0.51
N ASP A 75 -12.10 11.54 -1.70
CA ASP A 75 -12.33 10.19 -2.23
C ASP A 75 -11.26 9.20 -1.76
N TYR A 76 -10.05 9.71 -1.52
CA TYR A 76 -8.87 8.91 -1.23
C TYR A 76 -7.86 9.71 -0.42
N LEU A 77 -7.38 9.11 0.67
CA LEU A 77 -6.34 9.66 1.51
C LEU A 77 -5.30 8.59 1.82
N ARG A 78 -4.14 8.68 1.17
CA ARG A 78 -3.00 7.83 1.47
C ARG A 78 -2.36 8.25 2.79
N ILE A 79 -2.43 7.38 3.80
CA ILE A 79 -1.91 7.63 5.16
C ILE A 79 -0.51 7.04 5.39
N TYR A 80 0.18 6.66 4.31
CA TYR A 80 1.58 6.25 4.35
C TYR A 80 2.38 7.08 3.33
N PRO A 81 3.48 7.76 3.73
CA PRO A 81 4.19 8.73 2.89
C PRO A 81 5.10 8.06 1.84
N PHE A 82 4.53 7.17 1.04
CA PHE A 82 5.19 6.43 -0.03
C PHE A 82 4.36 6.42 -1.33
N PRO A 83 4.92 6.86 -2.48
CA PRO A 83 6.24 7.46 -2.63
C PRO A 83 6.36 8.79 -1.87
N THR A 84 7.57 9.10 -1.40
CA THR A 84 7.82 10.36 -0.71
C THR A 84 7.70 11.53 -1.68
N LEU A 85 6.89 12.51 -1.32
CA LEU A 85 6.69 13.75 -2.07
C LEU A 85 7.29 14.93 -1.29
N LYS A 86 7.61 16.01 -2.00
CA LYS A 86 8.05 17.27 -1.40
C LYS A 86 6.93 18.28 -1.56
N PHE A 87 6.41 18.75 -0.44
CA PHE A 87 5.38 19.78 -0.39
C PHE A 87 6.00 21.15 -0.13
N LYS A 88 5.34 22.22 -0.58
CA LYS A 88 5.82 23.60 -0.41
C LYS A 88 5.36 24.24 0.90
N ASP A 89 4.24 23.76 1.43
CA ASP A 89 3.63 24.21 2.68
C ASP A 89 3.50 23.03 3.67
N LYS A 90 2.87 23.29 4.83
CA LYS A 90 2.70 22.29 5.90
C LYS A 90 1.44 21.42 5.73
N GLY A 91 0.61 21.70 4.74
CA GLY A 91 -0.68 21.05 4.58
C GLY A 91 -1.62 21.34 5.74
N ILE A 92 -2.76 20.67 5.73
CA ILE A 92 -3.70 20.67 6.86
C ILE A 92 -3.33 19.48 7.74
N GLN A 93 -2.66 19.73 8.87
CA GLN A 93 -2.15 18.66 9.75
C GLN A 93 -1.26 17.63 9.01
N GLY A 94 -0.41 18.10 8.08
CA GLY A 94 0.45 17.24 7.26
C GLY A 94 -0.28 16.48 6.14
N ILE A 95 -1.56 16.79 5.89
CA ILE A 95 -2.35 16.29 4.75
C ILE A 95 -2.25 17.28 3.59
N HIS A 96 -1.96 16.74 2.41
CA HIS A 96 -1.72 17.49 1.18
C HIS A 96 -2.50 16.89 0.02
N PRO A 97 -2.99 17.72 -0.93
CA PRO A 97 -3.48 17.20 -2.21
C PRO A 97 -2.35 16.45 -2.94
N ILE A 98 -2.70 15.35 -3.63
CA ILE A 98 -1.72 14.66 -4.48
C ILE A 98 -1.45 15.54 -5.71
N PRO A 99 -0.18 15.94 -5.97
CA PRO A 99 0.13 16.77 -7.12
C PRO A 99 -0.17 16.04 -8.44
N LYS A 100 -0.77 16.75 -9.41
CA LYS A 100 -1.16 16.17 -10.71
C LYS A 100 0.05 15.66 -11.49
N GLU A 101 1.23 16.23 -11.27
CA GLU A 101 2.50 15.84 -11.86
C GLU A 101 3.14 14.62 -11.19
N SER A 102 2.66 14.18 -10.02
CA SER A 102 3.11 12.92 -9.41
C SER A 102 2.75 11.77 -10.33
N LEU A 103 3.69 10.86 -10.63
CA LEU A 103 3.39 9.69 -11.45
C LEU A 103 2.31 8.80 -10.81
N TYR A 104 2.35 8.67 -9.48
CA TYR A 104 1.41 7.84 -8.73
C TYR A 104 0.35 8.74 -8.10
N GLY A 105 -0.85 8.73 -8.69
CA GLY A 105 -2.04 9.31 -8.09
C GLY A 105 -2.52 8.40 -6.97
N VAL A 106 -3.26 7.36 -7.33
CA VAL A 106 -3.76 6.34 -6.42
C VAL A 106 -2.81 5.12 -6.39
N ASN A 107 -2.58 4.55 -5.22
CA ASN A 107 -1.83 3.30 -5.06
C ASN A 107 -2.40 2.47 -3.89
N LEU A 108 -1.86 1.27 -3.67
CA LEU A 108 -2.36 0.34 -2.65
C LEU A 108 -1.57 0.37 -1.35
N GLN A 109 -0.78 1.42 -1.11
CA GLN A 109 -0.27 1.69 0.24
C GLN A 109 -1.44 1.91 1.21
N PRO A 110 -1.21 1.81 2.54
CA PRO A 110 -2.27 2.09 3.50
C PRO A 110 -2.93 3.44 3.22
N ALA A 111 -4.23 3.37 2.98
CA ALA A 111 -5.03 4.51 2.58
C ALA A 111 -6.46 4.34 3.06
N ILE A 112 -7.09 5.46 3.39
CA ILE A 112 -8.51 5.54 3.67
C ILE A 112 -9.21 5.90 2.36
N TRP A 113 -10.26 5.17 2.02
CA TRP A 113 -10.98 5.29 0.77
C TRP A 113 -12.44 5.60 1.05
N LYS A 114 -13.04 6.50 0.28
CA LYS A 114 -14.49 6.55 0.13
C LYS A 114 -14.92 5.28 -0.59
N ARG A 115 -15.82 4.50 0.02
CA ARG A 115 -16.23 3.17 -0.41
C ARG A 115 -16.66 3.14 -1.88
N ASP A 116 -17.51 4.08 -2.27
CA ASP A 116 -18.06 4.12 -3.62
C ASP A 116 -16.99 4.49 -4.66
N TYR A 117 -16.03 5.35 -4.30
CA TYR A 117 -14.88 5.64 -5.16
C TYR A 117 -14.00 4.39 -5.35
N LEU A 118 -13.74 3.64 -4.28
CA LEU A 118 -12.98 2.39 -4.37
C LEU A 118 -13.71 1.33 -5.20
N LEU A 119 -15.04 1.20 -5.04
CA LEU A 119 -15.84 0.29 -5.88
C LEU A 119 -15.79 0.68 -7.35
N LYS A 120 -15.90 1.98 -7.66
CA LYS A 120 -15.77 2.51 -9.03
C LYS A 120 -14.40 2.20 -9.65
N LEU A 121 -13.33 2.30 -8.86
CA LEU A 121 -11.97 1.92 -9.31
C LEU A 121 -11.81 0.42 -9.59
N LEU A 122 -12.62 -0.41 -8.95
CA LEU A 122 -12.65 -1.87 -9.10
C LEU A 122 -13.66 -2.34 -10.16
N GLU A 123 -14.29 -1.43 -10.90
CA GLU A 123 -15.14 -1.77 -12.03
C GLU A 123 -14.31 -2.23 -13.25
N GLY A 124 -14.95 -3.04 -14.10
CA GLY A 124 -14.33 -3.61 -15.29
C GLY A 124 -13.70 -5.00 -15.03
N PRO A 125 -12.68 -5.37 -15.82
CA PRO A 125 -12.14 -6.73 -15.80
C PRO A 125 -11.33 -7.00 -14.53
N ASP A 126 -11.26 -8.28 -14.18
CA ASP A 126 -10.43 -8.80 -13.11
C ASP A 126 -8.94 -8.49 -13.36
N ILE A 127 -8.29 -7.86 -12.39
CA ILE A 127 -6.91 -7.38 -12.47
C ILE A 127 -6.13 -7.68 -11.20
N SER A 128 -4.81 -7.78 -11.38
CA SER A 128 -3.86 -7.81 -10.28
C SER A 128 -3.74 -6.45 -9.58
N ALA A 129 -3.24 -6.45 -8.35
CA ALA A 129 -2.90 -5.23 -7.59
C ALA A 129 -1.97 -4.29 -8.38
N TRP A 130 -1.01 -4.84 -9.14
CA TRP A 130 -0.07 -4.06 -9.95
C TRP A 130 -0.74 -3.38 -11.14
N GLU A 131 -1.65 -4.09 -11.81
CA GLU A 131 -2.43 -3.54 -12.92
C GLU A 131 -3.41 -2.47 -12.44
N PHE A 132 -4.00 -2.66 -11.25
CA PHE A 132 -4.81 -1.63 -10.59
C PHE A 132 -4.01 -0.34 -10.41
N GLU A 133 -2.84 -0.40 -9.78
CA GLU A 133 -1.98 0.78 -9.61
C GLU A 133 -1.53 1.39 -10.96
N ALA A 134 -1.31 0.55 -11.98
CA ALA A 134 -0.92 1.02 -13.31
C ALA A 134 -2.03 1.84 -14.00
N ARG A 135 -3.30 1.45 -13.82
CA ARG A 135 -4.46 2.18 -14.37
C ARG A 135 -4.70 3.53 -13.70
N GLN A 136 -4.24 3.69 -12.45
CA GLN A 136 -4.46 4.90 -11.66
C GLN A 136 -3.25 5.84 -11.56
N LYS A 137 -2.28 5.66 -12.46
CA LYS A 137 -1.20 6.64 -12.65
C LYS A 137 -1.76 7.93 -13.23
N ASN A 138 -1.23 9.06 -12.80
CA ASN A 138 -1.65 10.34 -13.34
C ASN A 138 -1.32 10.42 -14.84
N GLY A 139 -2.30 10.86 -15.64
CA GLY A 139 -2.15 11.05 -17.08
C GLY A 139 -2.32 9.78 -17.93
N VAL A 140 -2.87 8.70 -17.36
CA VAL A 140 -3.31 7.53 -18.11
C VAL A 140 -4.82 7.63 -18.36
N ASP A 141 -5.28 7.29 -19.57
CA ASP A 141 -6.70 7.41 -19.97
C ASP A 141 -7.68 6.59 -19.11
N THR A 142 -7.17 5.56 -18.43
CA THR A 142 -7.95 4.68 -17.55
C THR A 142 -8.07 5.19 -16.11
N GLN A 143 -7.45 6.33 -15.80
CA GLN A 143 -7.49 6.93 -14.47
C GLN A 143 -8.91 7.42 -14.15
N VAL A 144 -9.41 7.07 -12.97
CA VAL A 144 -10.66 7.61 -12.45
C VAL A 144 -10.37 8.86 -11.62
N ASN A 145 -10.96 9.98 -12.02
CA ASN A 145 -10.86 11.24 -11.29
C ASN A 145 -11.47 11.13 -9.87
N GLY A 146 -10.81 11.78 -8.91
CA GLY A 146 -11.28 11.91 -7.53
C GLY A 146 -10.53 13.02 -6.78
N ASN A 147 -11.02 13.36 -5.59
CA ASN A 147 -10.39 14.27 -4.63
C ASN A 147 -9.31 13.51 -3.85
N LEU A 148 -8.07 13.55 -4.35
CA LEU A 148 -6.96 12.72 -3.88
C LEU A 148 -6.02 13.46 -2.93
N TYR A 149 -5.77 12.86 -1.78
CA TYR A 149 -4.88 13.39 -0.74
C TYR A 149 -3.85 12.36 -0.28
N THR A 150 -2.78 12.85 0.34
CA THR A 150 -1.71 12.05 0.93
C THR A 150 -1.13 12.79 2.13
N VAL A 151 -0.45 12.04 2.99
CA VAL A 151 0.27 12.58 4.15
C VAL A 151 1.76 12.73 3.90
N ASP A 152 2.43 13.60 4.67
CA ASP A 152 3.89 13.71 4.75
C ASP A 152 4.53 12.95 5.94
N TYR A 153 3.70 12.38 6.83
CA TYR A 153 4.11 11.47 7.91
C TYR A 153 3.16 10.26 8.01
N SER A 154 3.62 9.16 8.61
CA SER A 154 2.75 7.99 8.86
C SER A 154 2.20 8.05 10.29
N PRO A 155 0.90 7.83 10.53
CA PRO A 155 0.33 7.84 11.88
C PRO A 155 0.68 6.59 12.70
N PHE A 156 1.17 5.54 12.03
CA PHE A 156 1.63 4.32 12.67
C PHE A 156 2.92 3.79 12.02
N LYS A 157 3.60 2.88 12.71
CA LYS A 157 4.76 2.16 12.19
C LYS A 157 4.29 0.85 11.59
N MET A 158 4.71 0.58 10.36
CA MET A 158 4.50 -0.71 9.70
C MET A 158 5.78 -1.22 9.05
N VAL A 159 5.81 -2.53 8.80
CA VAL A 159 6.81 -3.18 7.95
C VAL A 159 6.15 -4.00 6.86
N ASN A 160 6.68 -3.92 5.65
CA ASN A 160 6.30 -4.81 4.55
C ASN A 160 6.97 -6.17 4.80
N GLY A 161 6.16 -7.17 5.12
CA GLY A 161 6.62 -8.51 5.46
C GLY A 161 7.13 -9.29 4.26
N VAL A 162 6.60 -9.03 3.06
CA VAL A 162 6.89 -9.82 1.87
C VAL A 162 7.53 -8.96 0.80
N LEU A 163 8.54 -9.50 0.13
CA LEU A 163 9.18 -8.88 -1.03
C LEU A 163 9.47 -9.96 -2.06
N GLN A 164 8.92 -9.80 -3.27
CA GLN A 164 9.07 -10.76 -4.38
C GLN A 164 8.65 -12.19 -4.00
N GLY A 165 7.51 -12.32 -3.31
CA GLY A 165 6.95 -13.61 -2.89
C GLY A 165 7.68 -14.29 -1.73
N LYS A 166 8.73 -13.67 -1.17
CA LYS A 166 9.53 -14.20 -0.06
C LYS A 166 9.43 -13.30 1.16
N TRP A 167 9.59 -13.87 2.35
CA TRP A 167 9.68 -13.07 3.57
C TRP A 167 10.87 -12.11 3.50
N TYR A 168 10.63 -10.84 3.79
CA TYR A 168 11.66 -9.84 3.90
C TYR A 168 12.37 -10.00 5.25
N ALA A 169 13.62 -10.47 5.22
CA ALA A 169 14.36 -10.84 6.44
C ALA A 169 14.41 -9.74 7.52
N PRO A 170 14.57 -8.44 7.19
CA PRO A 170 14.47 -7.38 8.19
C PRO A 170 13.09 -7.29 8.85
N ALA A 171 12.00 -7.48 8.10
CA ALA A 171 10.65 -7.47 8.67
C ALA A 171 10.44 -8.61 9.68
N ILE A 172 10.97 -9.82 9.44
CA ILE A 172 10.93 -10.90 10.45
C ILE A 172 11.54 -10.46 11.79
N LYS A 173 12.67 -9.74 11.74
CA LYS A 173 13.33 -9.24 12.96
C LYS A 173 12.47 -8.22 13.69
N ASP A 174 11.80 -7.33 12.97
CA ASP A 174 10.94 -6.31 13.57
C ASP A 174 9.64 -6.93 14.11
N LEU A 175 9.06 -7.91 13.41
CA LEU A 175 7.90 -8.67 13.87
C LEU A 175 8.19 -9.44 15.16
N LYS A 176 9.37 -10.05 15.27
CA LYS A 176 9.79 -10.74 16.50
C LYS A 176 9.84 -9.80 17.71
N LYS A 177 10.22 -8.52 17.52
CA LYS A 177 10.28 -7.52 18.62
C LYS A 177 8.89 -7.19 19.18
N VAL A 178 7.84 -7.34 18.38
CA VAL A 178 6.44 -7.13 18.80
C VAL A 178 5.73 -8.44 19.11
N GLY A 179 6.48 -9.54 19.30
CA GLY A 179 5.93 -10.84 19.71
C GLY A 179 5.37 -11.70 18.58
N ILE A 180 5.49 -11.27 17.31
CA ILE A 180 5.00 -12.04 16.16
C ILE A 180 6.10 -12.98 15.66
N ASN A 181 5.89 -14.28 15.83
CA ASN A 181 6.75 -15.31 15.27
C ASN A 181 6.26 -15.72 13.88
N VAL A 182 7.08 -15.43 12.87
CA VAL A 182 6.77 -15.76 11.47
C VAL A 182 7.06 -17.23 11.18
N ASP A 183 6.09 -17.95 10.62
CA ASP A 183 6.31 -19.29 10.07
C ASP A 183 7.07 -19.20 8.73
N THR A 184 8.29 -19.76 8.72
CA THR A 184 9.18 -19.79 7.56
C THR A 184 9.22 -21.16 6.89
N LYS A 185 8.38 -22.12 7.32
CA LYS A 185 8.32 -23.47 6.69
C LYS A 185 7.68 -23.43 5.31
N ASN A 186 6.65 -22.59 5.16
CA ASN A 186 5.80 -22.55 3.96
C ASN A 186 6.10 -21.38 3.01
N ARG A 187 7.01 -20.47 3.39
CA ARG A 187 7.46 -19.35 2.57
C ARG A 187 8.94 -19.08 2.81
N ASP A 188 9.70 -19.09 1.73
CA ASP A 188 11.12 -18.80 1.75
C ASP A 188 11.42 -17.39 2.28
N ILE A 189 12.61 -17.22 2.84
CA ILE A 189 13.17 -15.92 3.21
C ILE A 189 13.98 -15.37 2.02
N LEU A 190 13.86 -14.07 1.77
CA LEU A 190 14.66 -13.38 0.76
C LEU A 190 16.14 -13.36 1.20
N SER A 191 17.04 -13.77 0.30
CA SER A 191 18.47 -13.82 0.60
C SER A 191 19.07 -12.44 0.92
N GLN A 192 20.13 -12.42 1.74
CA GLN A 192 20.78 -11.18 2.18
C GLN A 192 21.30 -10.35 1.00
N ASP A 193 21.86 -10.98 -0.04
CA ASP A 193 22.34 -10.28 -1.23
C ASP A 193 21.21 -9.55 -1.96
N LYS A 194 20.04 -10.19 -2.08
CA LYS A 194 18.86 -9.56 -2.69
C LYS A 194 18.32 -8.42 -1.83
N VAL A 195 18.34 -8.57 -0.50
CA VAL A 195 18.00 -7.49 0.44
C VAL A 195 18.96 -6.31 0.30
N LEU A 196 20.27 -6.57 0.20
CA LEU A 196 21.28 -5.54 0.01
C LEU A 196 21.09 -4.81 -1.32
N ILE A 197 20.90 -5.55 -2.42
CA ILE A 197 20.61 -4.97 -3.74
C ILE A 197 19.36 -4.09 -3.68
N TYR A 198 18.29 -4.55 -3.03
CA TYR A 198 17.06 -3.78 -2.88
C TYR A 198 17.28 -2.48 -2.09
N LYS A 199 17.95 -2.55 -0.94
CA LYS A 199 18.29 -1.36 -0.13
C LYS A 199 19.17 -0.38 -0.90
N SER A 200 20.17 -0.88 -1.62
CA SER A 200 21.03 -0.08 -2.49
C SER A 200 20.23 0.63 -3.59
N LYS A 201 19.25 -0.03 -4.22
CA LYS A 201 18.36 0.62 -5.19
C LYS A 201 17.56 1.78 -4.58
N ILE A 202 17.05 1.62 -3.36
CA ILE A 202 16.33 2.68 -2.66
C ILE A 202 17.27 3.85 -2.35
N LEU A 203 18.46 3.57 -1.82
CA LEU A 203 19.44 4.60 -1.50
C LEU A 203 19.89 5.36 -2.75
N ILE A 204 20.20 4.64 -3.83
CA ILE A 204 20.52 5.20 -5.15
C ILE A 204 19.36 6.08 -5.62
N ARG A 205 18.10 5.63 -5.53
CA ARG A 205 16.93 6.44 -5.91
C ARG A 205 16.77 7.71 -5.07
N LYS A 206 17.11 7.67 -3.79
CA LYS A 206 17.05 8.83 -2.90
C LYS A 206 18.16 9.84 -3.20
N MET A 207 19.38 9.37 -3.47
CA MET A 207 20.55 10.22 -3.74
C MET A 207 20.61 10.72 -5.19
N MET A 208 20.18 9.89 -6.14
CA MET A 208 20.33 10.11 -7.57
C MET A 208 18.95 10.33 -8.18
N GLY A 209 18.73 11.51 -8.78
CA GLY A 209 17.48 11.82 -9.47
C GLY A 209 17.20 10.86 -10.66
N PRO A 210 15.95 10.77 -11.16
CA PRO A 210 15.54 9.80 -12.19
C PRO A 210 16.42 9.80 -13.45
N LYS A 211 16.91 10.97 -13.86
CA LYS A 211 17.81 11.16 -15.01
C LYS A 211 19.17 10.47 -14.81
N LEU A 212 19.72 10.56 -13.59
CA LEU A 212 21.02 9.99 -13.25
C LEU A 212 20.94 8.47 -13.19
N ILE A 213 19.87 7.92 -12.61
CA ILE A 213 19.61 6.47 -12.59
C ILE A 213 19.52 5.91 -14.01
N ARG A 214 18.84 6.60 -14.93
CA ARG A 214 18.73 6.17 -16.34
C ARG A 214 20.12 6.12 -17.01
N LYS A 215 21.01 7.07 -16.70
CA LYS A 215 22.39 7.12 -17.20
C LYS A 215 23.26 5.98 -16.67
N PHE A 216 23.10 5.60 -15.40
CA PHE A 216 23.86 4.51 -14.77
C PHE A 216 23.18 3.13 -14.87
N LYS A 217 21.94 3.05 -15.39
CA LYS A 217 21.19 1.79 -15.61
C LYS A 217 22.03 0.70 -16.29
N PRO A 218 22.86 0.98 -17.33
CA PRO A 218 23.70 -0.04 -17.97
C PRO A 218 24.79 -0.60 -17.05
N LEU A 219 25.42 0.26 -16.24
CA LEU A 219 26.47 -0.13 -15.30
C LEU A 219 25.90 -0.95 -14.14
N LEU A 220 24.75 -0.52 -13.62
CA LEU A 220 24.03 -1.26 -12.56
C LEU A 220 23.56 -2.63 -13.06
N LYS A 221 23.11 -2.74 -14.32
CA LYS A 221 22.79 -4.03 -14.95
C LYS A 221 24.02 -4.95 -15.01
N LYS A 222 25.20 -4.43 -15.36
CA LYS A 222 26.46 -5.19 -15.33
C LYS A 222 26.84 -5.68 -13.93
N CYS A 223 26.44 -4.96 -12.88
CA CYS A 223 26.58 -5.39 -11.48
C CYS A 223 25.47 -6.34 -10.99
N GLY A 224 24.66 -6.92 -11.89
CA GLY A 224 23.61 -7.89 -11.55
C GLY A 224 22.29 -7.27 -11.06
N ILE A 225 22.12 -5.95 -11.17
CA ILE A 225 20.93 -5.26 -10.69
C ILE A 225 19.83 -5.29 -11.77
N LYS A 226 18.81 -6.15 -11.60
CA LYS A 226 17.59 -6.17 -12.45
C LYS A 226 16.64 -5.03 -12.10
N PHE A 227 16.17 -4.27 -13.08
CA PHE A 227 15.19 -3.19 -12.89
C PHE A 227 13.78 -3.70 -13.22
N VAL A 228 12.77 -3.19 -12.53
CA VAL A 228 11.36 -3.61 -12.71
C VAL A 228 10.80 -3.16 -14.08
N THR A 229 11.44 -2.19 -14.73
CA THR A 229 11.08 -1.69 -16.07
C THR A 229 12.00 -2.26 -17.15
N ASP A 230 12.07 -3.59 -17.23
CA ASP A 230 12.54 -4.27 -18.44
C ASP A 230 11.33 -4.65 -19.30
#